data_AF-A0AA97DPW4-F1
#
_entry.id   AF-A0AA97DPW4-F1
#
_cell.length_a   1.000
_cell.length_b   1.000
_cell.length_c   1.000
_cell.angle_alpha   90.00
_cell.angle_beta   90.00
_cell.angle_gamma   90.00
#
_symmetry.space_group_name_H-M   'P 1'
#
loop_
_entity.id
_entity.type
_entity.pdbx_description
1 polymer ?
#
loop_
_entity_poly.entity_id
_entity_poly.type
_entity_poly.pdbx_seq_one_letter_code
_entity_poly.pdbx_strand_id
1 'polypeptide(L)'
;MLSVDEALDRLIDGRELSARSIDDFIMRSKHYPTSARYVAGLANYLYGVMARERAAESGNPDETPAGDGYQAKYDQAVEILRNFDRPPAEAICGIVAFHYNQFKRAMTKTRSQRVAEASLRLQSLLTGQPTALGDLSLTPHSSLDRALSDSVIEQVLQWSTIPLDGSAAPDVVSELTSGINTQRFNDSLKLHLVAAEHTFAAGDLVSAKRHAENLRHSRLTEDWYAAFQTRVQL
;
A
#
# COMPACT_ATOMS: atom_id res chain seq x y z
N MET A 1 19.56 -21.03 17.27
CA MET A 1 18.75 -20.07 18.05
C MET A 1 18.03 -19.20 17.03
N LEU A 2 16.70 -19.20 17.02
CA LEU A 2 15.88 -18.57 15.97
C LEU A 2 15.64 -17.09 16.25
N SER A 3 16.32 -16.16 15.57
CA SER A 3 16.10 -14.72 15.67
C SER A 3 14.63 -14.32 15.49
N VAL A 4 14.26 -13.08 15.88
CA VAL A 4 12.89 -12.55 15.68
C VAL A 4 12.51 -12.57 14.19
N ASP A 5 13.46 -12.32 13.30
CA ASP A 5 13.24 -12.36 11.86
C ASP A 5 12.93 -13.79 11.39
N GLU A 6 13.65 -14.81 11.88
CA GLU A 6 13.32 -16.22 11.57
C GLU A 6 11.97 -16.68 12.15
N ALA A 7 11.55 -16.10 13.28
CA ALA A 7 10.21 -16.34 13.82
C ALA A 7 9.11 -15.71 12.95
N LEU A 8 9.39 -14.54 12.37
CA LEU A 8 8.51 -13.88 11.41
C LEU A 8 8.43 -14.66 10.10
N ASP A 9 9.56 -15.13 9.55
CA ASP A 9 9.60 -15.94 8.34
C ASP A 9 8.74 -17.20 8.47
N ARG A 10 8.77 -17.85 9.63
CA ARG A 10 7.92 -19.03 9.90
C ARG A 10 6.44 -18.70 9.95
N LEU A 11 6.06 -17.54 10.48
CA LEU A 11 4.68 -17.09 10.47
C LEU A 11 4.23 -16.86 9.02
N ILE A 12 5.07 -16.20 8.23
CA ILE A 12 4.86 -15.96 6.80
C ILE A 12 4.69 -17.28 6.02
N ASP A 13 5.57 -18.25 6.26
CA ASP A 13 5.52 -19.58 5.64
C ASP A 13 4.24 -20.36 6.01
N GLY A 14 3.67 -20.06 7.18
CA GLY A 14 2.40 -20.63 7.64
C GLY A 14 1.19 -20.20 6.81
N ARG A 15 1.29 -19.11 6.02
CA ARG A 15 0.27 -18.56 5.09
C ARG A 15 -1.12 -18.25 5.69
N GLU A 16 -1.27 -18.32 7.00
CA GLU A 16 -2.51 -17.99 7.69
C GLU A 16 -2.20 -16.96 8.78
N LEU A 17 -2.79 -15.76 8.65
CA LEU A 17 -2.69 -14.74 9.66
C LEU A 17 -3.93 -14.75 10.56
N SER A 18 -3.76 -15.28 11.76
CA SER A 18 -4.78 -15.28 12.81
C SER A 18 -4.24 -14.70 14.11
N ALA A 19 -5.13 -14.26 15.01
CA ALA A 19 -4.74 -13.80 16.35
C ALA A 19 -3.85 -14.82 17.06
N ARG A 20 -4.18 -16.12 16.92
CA ARG A 20 -3.40 -17.23 17.46
C ARG A 20 -2.00 -17.31 16.86
N SER A 21 -1.86 -17.17 15.54
CA SER A 21 -0.55 -17.18 14.88
C SER A 21 0.35 -16.01 15.34
N ILE A 22 -0.25 -14.84 15.58
CA ILE A 22 0.46 -13.65 16.08
C ILE A 22 0.90 -13.87 17.54
N ASP A 23 0.02 -14.42 18.39
CA ASP A 23 0.34 -14.76 19.77
C ASP A 23 1.49 -15.79 19.85
N ASP A 24 1.46 -16.80 18.98
CA ASP A 24 2.52 -17.79 18.86
C ASP A 24 3.86 -17.17 18.41
N PHE A 25 3.83 -16.23 17.46
CA PHE A 25 5.01 -15.45 17.05
C PHE A 25 5.58 -14.62 18.21
N ILE A 26 4.72 -13.92 18.95
CA ILE A 26 5.12 -13.13 20.12
C ILE A 26 5.77 -14.06 21.16
N MET A 27 5.14 -15.19 21.47
CA MET A 27 5.63 -16.15 22.45
C MET A 27 7.00 -16.72 22.06
N ARG A 28 7.20 -17.09 20.79
CA ARG A 28 8.49 -17.57 20.29
C ARG A 28 9.58 -16.50 20.39
N SER A 29 9.21 -15.24 20.16
CA SER A 29 10.13 -14.10 20.21
C SER A 29 10.53 -13.67 21.63
N LYS A 30 9.83 -14.14 22.69
CA LYS A 30 10.18 -13.84 24.09
C LYS A 30 11.59 -14.28 24.51
N HIS A 31 12.20 -15.20 23.76
CA HIS A 31 13.58 -15.64 23.97
C HIS A 31 14.64 -14.56 23.65
N TYR A 32 14.22 -13.40 23.12
CA TYR A 32 15.08 -12.24 22.80
C TYR A 32 14.63 -10.98 23.56
N PRO A 33 15.01 -10.82 24.84
CA PRO A 33 14.51 -9.74 25.69
C PRO A 33 14.85 -8.34 25.16
N THR A 34 16.01 -8.20 24.50
CA THR A 34 16.45 -6.94 23.87
C THR A 34 15.65 -6.56 22.63
N SER A 35 14.86 -7.50 22.08
CA SER A 35 14.05 -7.30 20.88
C SER A 35 12.59 -6.97 21.18
N ALA A 36 12.20 -6.78 22.44
CA ALA A 36 10.80 -6.56 22.85
C ALA A 36 10.11 -5.43 22.08
N ARG A 37 10.80 -4.31 21.86
CA ARG A 37 10.28 -3.19 21.05
C ARG A 37 10.07 -3.59 19.59
N TYR A 38 11.03 -4.29 18.98
CA TYR A 38 10.92 -4.74 17.60
C TYR A 38 9.73 -5.69 17.42
N VAL A 39 9.60 -6.67 18.32
CA VAL A 39 8.47 -7.62 18.34
C VAL A 39 7.13 -6.89 18.48
N ALA A 40 7.05 -5.89 19.36
CA ALA A 40 5.82 -5.09 19.52
C ALA A 40 5.47 -4.31 18.24
N GLY A 41 6.46 -3.76 17.53
CA GLY A 41 6.25 -3.09 16.25
C GLY A 41 5.71 -4.04 15.18
N LEU A 42 6.33 -5.21 15.04
CA LEU A 42 5.87 -6.26 14.12
C LEU A 42 4.46 -6.75 14.47
N ALA A 43 4.18 -7.02 15.75
CA ALA A 43 2.88 -7.48 16.20
C ALA A 43 1.78 -6.44 15.94
N ASN A 44 2.03 -5.16 16.22
CA ASN A 44 1.08 -4.09 15.90
C ASN A 44 0.76 -4.05 14.40
N TYR A 45 1.77 -4.18 13.53
CA TYR A 45 1.54 -4.24 12.10
C TYR A 45 0.65 -5.44 11.70
N LEU A 46 0.98 -6.64 12.19
CA LEU A 46 0.23 -7.86 11.88
C LEU A 46 -1.23 -7.80 12.37
N TYR A 47 -1.47 -7.26 13.57
CA TYR A 47 -2.85 -7.01 14.03
C TYR A 47 -3.56 -5.95 13.18
N GLY A 48 -2.84 -4.94 12.68
CA GLY A 48 -3.38 -3.96 11.74
C GLY A 48 -3.81 -4.59 10.41
N VAL A 49 -2.96 -5.45 9.83
CA VAL A 49 -3.29 -6.24 8.63
C VAL A 49 -4.56 -7.05 8.85
N MET A 50 -4.61 -7.86 9.91
CA MET A 50 -5.79 -8.69 10.22
C MET A 50 -7.06 -7.85 10.45
N ALA A 51 -6.95 -6.69 11.11
CA ALA A 51 -8.07 -5.78 11.32
C ALA A 51 -8.58 -5.17 10.00
N ARG A 52 -7.67 -4.85 9.08
CA ARG A 52 -8.03 -4.31 7.77
C ARG A 52 -8.68 -5.35 6.87
N GLU A 53 -8.19 -6.58 6.85
CA GLU A 53 -8.78 -7.69 6.07
C GLU A 53 -10.21 -7.99 6.53
N ARG A 54 -10.45 -8.09 7.84
CA ARG A 54 -11.80 -8.27 8.38
C ARG A 54 -12.77 -7.15 7.97
N ALA A 55 -12.29 -5.91 7.93
CA ALA A 55 -13.12 -4.78 7.51
C ALA A 55 -13.38 -4.76 5.99
N ALA A 56 -12.50 -5.38 5.19
CA ALA A 56 -12.74 -5.58 3.77
C ALA A 56 -13.77 -6.71 3.55
N GLU A 57 -13.69 -7.80 4.32
CA GLU A 57 -14.64 -8.92 4.27
C GLU A 57 -16.06 -8.53 4.70
N SER A 58 -16.22 -7.62 5.68
CA SER A 58 -17.54 -7.16 6.12
C SER A 58 -18.25 -6.27 5.10
N GLY A 59 -17.56 -5.83 4.03
CA GLY A 59 -18.12 -4.98 2.97
C GLY A 59 -18.49 -3.57 3.42
N ASN A 60 -18.17 -3.20 4.67
CA ASN A 60 -18.48 -1.90 5.23
C ASN A 60 -17.16 -1.18 5.58
N PRO A 61 -16.62 -0.32 4.70
CA PRO A 61 -15.33 0.33 4.89
C PRO A 61 -15.28 1.23 6.14
N ASP A 62 -16.45 1.62 6.67
CA ASP A 62 -16.61 2.46 7.86
C ASP A 62 -16.94 1.66 9.14
N GLU A 63 -17.13 0.33 9.05
CA GLU A 63 -17.19 -0.50 10.25
C GLU A 63 -15.78 -0.65 10.84
N THR A 64 -15.47 0.24 11.77
CA THR A 64 -14.43 -0.03 12.78
C THR A 64 -14.95 -1.14 13.70
N PRO A 65 -14.37 -2.35 13.67
CA PRO A 65 -14.66 -3.33 14.71
C PRO A 65 -14.21 -2.72 16.05
N ALA A 66 -14.93 -3.01 17.13
CA ALA A 66 -14.67 -2.50 18.47
C ALA A 66 -13.18 -2.61 18.87
N GLY A 67 -12.42 -1.52 18.69
CA GLY A 67 -10.98 -1.42 18.92
C GLY A 67 -10.38 -0.19 18.22
N ASP A 68 -9.16 0.18 18.60
CA ASP A 68 -8.37 1.16 17.86
C ASP A 68 -8.21 0.64 16.42
N GLY A 69 -8.74 1.37 15.42
CA GLY A 69 -8.77 0.92 14.02
C GLY A 69 -7.40 0.54 13.46
N TYR A 70 -7.36 -0.19 12.34
CA TYR A 70 -6.11 -0.69 11.73
C TYR A 70 -5.05 0.41 11.51
N GLN A 71 -5.48 1.65 11.26
CA GLN A 71 -4.60 2.81 11.10
C GLN A 71 -3.80 3.12 12.36
N ALA A 72 -4.43 3.10 13.54
CA ALA A 72 -3.73 3.30 14.81
C ALA A 72 -2.65 2.22 15.03
N LYS A 73 -2.94 0.98 14.61
CA LYS A 73 -1.98 -0.12 14.64
C LYS A 73 -0.82 0.08 13.67
N TYR A 74 -1.08 0.56 12.44
CA TYR A 74 -0.04 0.93 11.48
C TYR A 74 0.84 2.08 12.00
N ASP A 75 0.23 3.10 12.60
CA ASP A 75 0.95 4.26 13.12
C ASP A 75 1.89 3.86 14.27
N GLN A 76 1.38 3.06 15.22
CA GLN A 76 2.18 2.48 16.30
C GLN A 76 3.32 1.60 15.75
N ALA A 77 3.04 0.77 14.75
CA ALA A 77 4.06 -0.06 14.12
C ALA A 77 5.16 0.78 13.48
N VAL A 78 4.82 1.80 12.69
CA VAL A 78 5.79 2.67 12.03
C VAL A 78 6.60 3.51 13.02
N GLU A 79 5.97 4.03 14.08
CA GLU A 79 6.66 4.80 15.12
C GLU A 79 7.81 3.99 15.76
N ILE A 80 7.56 2.69 15.97
CA ILE A 80 8.52 1.75 16.54
C ILE A 80 9.54 1.30 15.48
N LEU A 81 9.07 0.73 14.38
CA LEU A 81 9.88 0.02 13.37
C LEU A 81 10.84 0.94 12.62
N ARG A 82 10.52 2.24 12.47
CA ARG A 82 11.42 3.21 11.81
C ARG A 82 12.81 3.33 12.46
N ASN A 83 12.96 2.88 13.71
CA ASN A 83 14.22 2.94 14.46
C ASN A 83 15.07 1.66 14.31
N PHE A 84 14.63 0.70 13.50
CA PHE A 84 15.32 -0.57 13.28
C PHE A 84 15.82 -0.66 11.84
N ASP A 85 17.12 -0.88 11.67
CA ASP A 85 17.74 -1.21 10.38
C ASP A 85 17.61 -2.72 10.13
N ARG A 86 16.40 -3.15 9.76
CA ARG A 86 16.02 -4.54 9.55
C ARG A 86 15.13 -4.67 8.31
N PRO A 87 15.33 -5.68 7.43
CA PRO A 87 14.55 -5.79 6.21
C PRO A 87 13.02 -5.82 6.42
N PRO A 88 12.46 -6.56 7.41
CA PRO A 88 11.02 -6.52 7.67
C PRO A 88 10.53 -5.16 8.18
N ALA A 89 11.31 -4.47 9.00
CA ALA A 89 10.97 -3.11 9.47
C ALA A 89 10.87 -2.13 8.31
N GLU A 90 11.84 -2.18 7.38
CA GLU A 90 11.86 -1.33 6.20
C GLU A 90 10.72 -1.68 5.23
N ALA A 91 10.45 -2.97 5.00
CA ALA A 91 9.31 -3.41 4.19
C ALA A 91 7.98 -2.87 4.73
N ILE A 92 7.73 -3.05 6.03
CA ILE A 92 6.50 -2.57 6.70
C ILE A 92 6.39 -1.05 6.60
N CYS A 93 7.47 -0.32 6.90
CA CYS A 93 7.47 1.14 6.78
C CYS A 93 7.14 1.60 5.36
N GLY A 94 7.64 0.90 4.35
CA GLY A 94 7.37 1.16 2.94
C GLY A 94 5.91 0.91 2.56
N ILE A 95 5.36 -0.24 2.96
CA ILE A 95 3.95 -0.61 2.70
C ILE A 95 3.00 0.39 3.37
N VAL A 96 3.24 0.75 4.63
CA VAL A 96 2.41 1.73 5.35
C VAL A 96 2.55 3.13 4.75
N ALA A 97 3.76 3.54 4.35
CA ALA A 97 3.96 4.80 3.63
C ALA A 97 3.21 4.81 2.29
N PHE A 98 3.21 3.70 1.56
CA PHE A 98 2.44 3.56 0.32
C PHE A 98 0.93 3.66 0.60
N HIS A 99 0.42 2.95 1.61
CA HIS A 99 -0.98 3.05 2.02
C HIS A 99 -1.38 4.51 2.25
N TYR A 100 -0.59 5.27 3.02
CA TYR A 100 -0.84 6.69 3.29
C TYR A 100 -0.45 7.66 2.16
N ASN A 101 -0.23 7.18 0.94
CA ASN A 101 0.12 7.99 -0.24
C ASN A 101 1.43 8.80 -0.08
N GLN A 102 2.34 8.37 0.81
CA GLN A 102 3.64 8.98 1.03
C GLN A 102 4.68 8.41 0.04
N PHE A 103 4.46 8.59 -1.27
CA PHE A 103 5.20 7.87 -2.31
C PHE A 103 6.73 8.05 -2.26
N LYS A 104 7.23 9.27 -2.00
CA LYS A 104 8.68 9.52 -1.81
C LYS A 104 9.29 8.69 -0.67
N ARG A 105 8.54 8.48 0.41
CA ARG A 105 8.97 7.65 1.53
C ARG A 105 8.84 6.17 1.18
N ALA A 106 7.74 5.78 0.54
CA ALA A 106 7.49 4.40 0.14
C ALA A 106 8.52 3.88 -0.87
N MET A 107 9.10 4.72 -1.73
CA MET A 107 10.17 4.33 -2.66
C MET A 107 11.56 4.24 -2.01
N THR A 108 11.83 5.02 -0.95
CA THR A 108 13.16 5.10 -0.31
C THR A 108 13.30 4.20 0.92
N LYS A 109 12.19 3.88 1.58
CA LYS A 109 12.14 3.07 2.81
C LYS A 109 11.31 1.82 2.56
N THR A 110 11.72 1.01 1.60
CA THR A 110 11.06 -0.26 1.29
C THR A 110 12.07 -1.33 0.89
N ARG A 111 11.74 -2.58 1.20
CA ARG A 111 12.39 -3.78 0.64
C ARG A 111 11.46 -4.52 -0.34
N SER A 112 10.35 -3.88 -0.70
CA SER A 112 9.39 -4.33 -1.71
C SER A 112 9.62 -3.59 -3.02
N GLN A 113 9.97 -4.33 -4.08
CA GLN A 113 10.13 -3.77 -5.41
C GLN A 113 8.78 -3.28 -5.97
N ARG A 114 7.69 -4.02 -5.72
CA ARG A 114 6.36 -3.66 -6.22
C ARG A 114 5.87 -2.34 -5.62
N VAL A 115 6.07 -2.16 -4.32
CA VAL A 115 5.76 -0.90 -3.63
C VAL A 115 6.63 0.24 -4.18
N ALA A 116 7.92 -0.01 -4.38
CA ALA A 116 8.84 1.00 -4.93
C ALA A 116 8.42 1.45 -6.33
N GLU A 117 8.15 0.51 -7.24
CA GLU A 117 7.74 0.76 -8.62
C GLU A 117 6.38 1.46 -8.71
N ALA A 118 5.38 0.98 -7.96
CA ALA A 118 4.07 1.62 -7.90
C ALA A 118 4.17 3.06 -7.35
N SER A 119 4.98 3.26 -6.30
CA SER A 119 5.21 4.59 -5.71
C SER A 119 5.93 5.53 -6.67
N LEU A 120 6.95 5.04 -7.38
CA LEU A 120 7.68 5.80 -8.40
C LEU A 120 6.74 6.30 -9.50
N ARG A 121 5.89 5.40 -9.99
CA ARG A 121 4.91 5.71 -11.03
C ARG A 121 3.91 6.78 -10.56
N LEU A 122 3.30 6.57 -9.39
CA LEU A 122 2.33 7.52 -8.83
C LEU A 122 2.98 8.87 -8.53
N GLN A 123 4.21 8.89 -8.01
CA GLN A 123 4.98 10.11 -7.80
C GLN A 123 5.26 10.85 -9.11
N SER A 124 5.60 10.12 -10.17
CA SER A 124 5.86 10.70 -11.49
C SER A 124 4.59 11.33 -12.08
N LEU A 125 3.43 10.69 -11.90
CA LEU A 125 2.15 11.27 -12.30
C LEU A 125 1.83 12.55 -11.55
N LEU A 126 1.93 12.53 -10.21
CA LEU A 126 1.61 13.68 -9.38
C LEU A 126 2.50 14.90 -9.66
N THR A 127 3.75 14.68 -10.04
CA THR A 127 4.70 15.77 -10.30
C THR A 127 4.78 16.17 -11.77
N GLY A 128 4.22 15.37 -12.68
CA GLY A 128 4.41 15.53 -14.12
C GLY A 128 5.87 15.40 -14.57
N GLN A 129 6.76 14.85 -13.71
CA GLN A 129 8.18 14.67 -13.99
C GLN A 129 8.53 13.17 -13.98
N PRO A 130 9.32 12.68 -14.94
CA PRO A 130 9.81 11.32 -14.89
C PRO A 130 10.73 11.15 -13.67
N THR A 131 10.32 10.32 -12.70
CA THR A 131 11.17 9.97 -11.55
C THR A 131 12.07 8.80 -11.93
N ALA A 132 13.39 8.91 -11.69
CA ALA A 132 14.35 7.93 -12.19
C ALA A 132 14.39 6.67 -11.31
N LEU A 133 14.57 5.49 -11.93
CA LEU A 133 14.78 4.22 -11.22
C LEU A 133 16.01 4.24 -10.31
N GLY A 134 17.00 5.09 -10.60
CA GLY A 134 18.19 5.30 -9.77
C GLY A 134 17.90 5.89 -8.38
N ASP A 135 16.71 6.46 -8.18
CA ASP A 135 16.25 6.95 -6.88
C ASP A 135 15.68 5.81 -5.99
N LEU A 136 15.55 4.60 -6.54
CA LEU A 136 15.06 3.44 -5.81
C LEU A 136 16.19 2.73 -5.07
N SER A 137 16.03 2.54 -3.75
CA SER A 137 16.90 1.65 -2.97
C SER A 137 16.49 0.19 -3.18
N LEU A 138 16.78 -0.37 -4.36
CA LEU A 138 16.41 -1.74 -4.73
C LEU A 138 17.38 -2.76 -4.14
N THR A 139 17.17 -3.14 -2.87
CA THR A 139 17.57 -4.46 -2.40
C THR A 139 16.31 -5.25 -2.07
N PRO A 140 15.63 -5.79 -3.10
CA PRO A 140 14.35 -6.44 -2.93
C PRO A 140 14.49 -7.71 -2.10
N HIS A 141 13.55 -7.91 -1.17
CA HIS A 141 13.35 -9.18 -0.48
C HIS A 141 12.04 -9.80 -0.98
N SER A 142 12.14 -10.62 -2.03
CA SER A 142 10.99 -11.11 -2.81
C SER A 142 9.94 -11.85 -1.98
N SER A 143 10.33 -12.48 -0.86
CA SER A 143 9.39 -13.15 0.05
C SER A 143 8.61 -12.19 0.96
N LEU A 144 9.21 -11.08 1.40
CA LEU A 144 8.59 -10.18 2.39
C LEU A 144 7.55 -9.26 1.75
N ASP A 145 7.74 -8.92 0.47
CA ASP A 145 6.85 -8.03 -0.29
C ASP A 145 5.39 -8.53 -0.29
N ARG A 146 5.19 -9.77 -0.72
CA ARG A 146 3.86 -10.38 -0.81
C ARG A 146 3.36 -10.89 0.54
N ALA A 147 4.27 -11.33 1.40
CA ALA A 147 3.90 -11.94 2.67
C ALA A 147 3.39 -10.95 3.72
N LEU A 148 3.84 -9.70 3.65
CA LEU A 148 3.46 -8.66 4.60
C LEU A 148 2.31 -7.80 4.10
N SER A 149 1.92 -7.92 2.83
CA SER A 149 0.83 -7.16 2.24
C SER A 149 -0.50 -7.87 2.49
N ASP A 150 -1.49 -7.13 2.98
CA ASP A 150 -2.86 -7.60 3.06
C ASP A 150 -3.50 -7.71 1.66
N SER A 151 -4.59 -8.46 1.55
CA SER A 151 -5.31 -8.63 0.27
C SER A 151 -5.71 -7.32 -0.41
N VAL A 152 -5.97 -6.26 0.36
CA VAL A 152 -6.35 -4.94 -0.16
C VAL A 152 -5.14 -4.23 -0.77
N ILE A 153 -3.98 -4.23 -0.10
CA ILE A 153 -2.73 -3.68 -0.64
C ILE A 153 -2.30 -4.44 -1.89
N GLU A 154 -2.42 -5.76 -1.89
CA GLU A 154 -2.10 -6.57 -3.07
C GLU A 154 -2.94 -6.17 -4.28
N GLN A 155 -4.24 -5.99 -4.09
CA GLN A 155 -5.16 -5.54 -5.13
C GLN A 155 -4.81 -4.11 -5.61
N VAL A 156 -4.56 -3.19 -4.68
CA VAL A 156 -4.20 -1.80 -5.00
C VAL A 156 -2.87 -1.74 -5.76
N LEU A 157 -1.87 -2.53 -5.35
CA LEU A 157 -0.60 -2.64 -6.07
C LEU A 157 -0.82 -3.18 -7.47
N GLN A 158 -1.60 -4.25 -7.63
CA GLN A 158 -1.93 -4.82 -8.94
C GLN A 158 -2.59 -3.79 -9.85
N TRP A 159 -3.65 -3.12 -9.40
CA TRP A 159 -4.31 -2.11 -10.21
C TRP A 159 -3.43 -0.87 -10.47
N SER A 160 -2.52 -0.54 -9.56
CA SER A 160 -1.54 0.54 -9.79
C SER A 160 -0.55 0.22 -10.92
N THR A 161 -0.48 -1.02 -11.38
CA THR A 161 0.35 -1.44 -12.53
C THR A 161 -0.37 -1.37 -13.88
N ILE A 162 -1.69 -1.12 -13.93
CA ILE A 162 -2.46 -1.02 -15.19
C ILE A 162 -1.82 -0.01 -16.16
N PRO A 163 -1.62 -0.34 -17.46
CA PRO A 163 -1.01 0.55 -18.44
C PRO A 163 -1.67 1.95 -18.58
N LEU A 164 -0.79 2.97 -18.60
CA LEU A 164 -1.06 4.42 -18.82
C LEU A 164 -1.69 4.77 -20.17
N ASP A 165 -1.36 3.98 -21.17
CA ASP A 165 -1.50 4.29 -22.59
C ASP A 165 -2.87 3.88 -23.17
N GLY A 166 -3.81 3.48 -22.31
CA GLY A 166 -5.11 3.01 -22.74
C GLY A 166 -5.12 1.57 -23.27
N SER A 167 -3.99 0.84 -23.22
CA SER A 167 -3.88 -0.50 -23.83
C SER A 167 -4.37 -1.65 -22.93
N ALA A 168 -4.77 -1.37 -21.70
CA ALA A 168 -5.23 -2.38 -20.76
C ALA A 168 -6.50 -3.08 -21.25
N ALA A 169 -6.64 -4.36 -20.91
CA ALA A 169 -7.81 -5.14 -21.30
C ALA A 169 -9.10 -4.60 -20.62
N PRO A 170 -10.25 -4.56 -21.34
CA PRO A 170 -11.48 -3.96 -20.81
C PRO A 170 -12.01 -4.60 -19.52
N ASP A 171 -11.81 -5.90 -19.35
CA ASP A 171 -12.18 -6.65 -18.14
C ASP A 171 -11.38 -6.18 -16.92
N VAL A 172 -10.07 -5.97 -17.06
CA VAL A 172 -9.20 -5.44 -16.00
C VAL A 172 -9.62 -4.03 -15.59
N VAL A 173 -9.97 -3.18 -16.56
CA VAL A 173 -10.42 -1.80 -16.30
C VAL A 173 -11.81 -1.78 -15.64
N SER A 174 -12.69 -2.70 -16.02
CA SER A 174 -14.01 -2.89 -15.40
C SER A 174 -13.88 -3.35 -13.95
N GLU A 175 -12.97 -4.29 -13.68
CA GLU A 175 -12.65 -4.77 -12.33
C GLU A 175 -12.14 -3.62 -11.45
N LEU A 176 -11.16 -2.86 -11.93
CA LEU A 176 -10.67 -1.65 -11.26
C LEU A 176 -11.82 -0.69 -10.93
N THR A 177 -12.62 -0.33 -11.93
CA THR A 177 -13.69 0.67 -11.79
C THR A 177 -14.74 0.24 -10.77
N SER A 178 -15.08 -1.05 -10.76
CA SER A 178 -16.01 -1.63 -9.80
C SER A 178 -15.40 -1.65 -8.39
N GLY A 179 -14.12 -1.97 -8.28
CA GLY A 179 -13.39 -2.08 -7.02
C GLY A 179 -13.07 -0.75 -6.35
N ILE A 180 -12.90 0.35 -7.10
CA ILE A 180 -12.55 1.67 -6.53
C ILE A 180 -13.53 2.12 -5.45
N ASN A 181 -14.83 1.94 -5.68
CA ASN A 181 -15.88 2.44 -4.80
C ASN A 181 -15.97 1.68 -3.47
N THR A 182 -15.36 0.50 -3.38
CA THR A 182 -15.30 -0.29 -2.14
C THR A 182 -14.04 0.02 -1.33
N GLN A 183 -13.11 0.79 -1.90
CA GLN A 183 -11.86 1.15 -1.24
C GLN A 183 -12.02 2.36 -0.32
N ARG A 184 -11.20 2.39 0.73
CA ARG A 184 -11.05 3.58 1.58
C ARG A 184 -10.31 4.69 0.84
N PHE A 185 -10.52 5.92 1.29
CA PHE A 185 -9.98 7.14 0.67
C PHE A 185 -8.50 7.05 0.26
N ASN A 186 -7.65 6.54 1.15
CA ASN A 186 -6.22 6.40 0.89
C ASN A 186 -5.92 5.58 -0.36
N ASP A 187 -6.64 4.48 -0.55
CA ASP A 187 -6.44 3.54 -1.65
C ASP A 187 -7.19 3.99 -2.90
N SER A 188 -8.43 4.46 -2.75
CA SER A 188 -9.24 4.97 -3.87
C SER A 188 -8.57 6.15 -4.58
N LEU A 189 -7.84 7.01 -3.87
CA LEU A 189 -7.07 8.11 -4.46
C LEU A 189 -6.10 7.62 -5.55
N LYS A 190 -5.31 6.58 -5.23
CA LYS A 190 -4.31 6.02 -6.16
C LYS A 190 -4.98 5.44 -7.40
N LEU A 191 -6.10 4.75 -7.18
CA LEU A 191 -6.83 4.06 -8.22
C LEU A 191 -7.58 5.02 -9.15
N HIS A 192 -8.17 6.09 -8.60
CA HIS A 192 -8.76 7.17 -9.41
C HIS A 192 -7.71 7.86 -10.27
N LEU A 193 -6.48 8.04 -9.77
CA LEU A 193 -5.38 8.65 -10.53
C LEU A 193 -5.01 7.79 -11.75
N VAL A 194 -4.86 6.47 -11.53
CA VAL A 194 -4.58 5.50 -12.58
C VAL A 194 -5.73 5.41 -13.59
N ALA A 195 -6.97 5.32 -13.11
CA ALA A 195 -8.15 5.24 -13.96
C ALA A 195 -8.32 6.49 -14.84
N ALA A 196 -8.09 7.69 -14.28
CA ALA A 196 -8.20 8.94 -15.02
C ALA A 196 -7.18 9.01 -16.17
N GLU A 197 -5.91 8.70 -15.92
CA GLU A 197 -4.86 8.73 -16.94
C GLU A 197 -5.07 7.65 -18.01
N HIS A 198 -5.41 6.43 -17.59
CA HIS A 198 -5.70 5.33 -18.52
C HIS A 198 -6.87 5.66 -19.45
N THR A 199 -8.01 6.08 -18.90
CA THR A 199 -9.22 6.38 -19.69
C THR A 199 -9.04 7.60 -20.59
N PHE A 200 -8.24 8.59 -20.15
CA PHE A 200 -7.84 9.70 -21.00
C PHE A 200 -7.06 9.23 -22.23
N ALA A 201 -6.06 8.37 -22.04
CA ALA A 201 -5.27 7.83 -23.15
C ALA A 201 -6.09 6.92 -24.08
N ALA A 202 -7.08 6.21 -23.54
CA ALA A 202 -8.03 5.42 -24.33
C ALA A 202 -9.06 6.26 -25.11
N GLY A 203 -9.09 7.59 -24.91
CA GLY A 203 -10.02 8.51 -25.56
C GLY A 203 -11.40 8.63 -24.89
N ASP A 204 -11.63 7.94 -23.76
CA ASP A 204 -12.86 8.08 -22.96
C ASP A 204 -12.74 9.29 -22.01
N LEU A 205 -12.92 10.48 -22.59
CA LEU A 205 -12.85 11.75 -21.85
C LEU A 205 -13.93 11.88 -20.77
N VAL A 206 -15.07 11.18 -20.90
CA VAL A 206 -16.17 11.24 -19.93
C VAL A 206 -15.77 10.52 -18.64
N SER A 207 -15.29 9.28 -18.77
CA SER A 207 -14.79 8.53 -17.61
C SER A 207 -13.55 9.18 -17.00
N ALA A 208 -12.63 9.68 -17.84
CA ALA A 208 -11.42 10.37 -17.40
C ALA A 208 -11.74 11.56 -16.49
N LYS A 209 -12.65 12.45 -16.93
CA LYS A 209 -13.11 13.60 -16.13
C LYS A 209 -13.78 13.14 -14.84
N ARG A 210 -14.65 12.13 -14.91
CA ARG A 210 -15.34 11.58 -13.72
C ARG A 210 -14.34 11.07 -12.68
N HIS A 211 -13.29 10.36 -13.06
CA HIS A 211 -12.28 9.90 -12.10
C HIS A 211 -11.46 11.08 -11.55
N ALA A 212 -11.08 12.04 -12.40
CA ALA A 212 -10.36 13.23 -11.96
C ALA A 212 -11.15 14.08 -10.94
N GLU A 213 -12.48 14.22 -11.10
CA GLU A 213 -13.33 14.95 -10.16
C GLU A 213 -13.28 14.41 -8.73
N ASN A 214 -13.06 13.10 -8.56
CA ASN A 214 -12.91 12.49 -7.23
C ASN A 214 -11.60 12.92 -6.52
N LEU A 215 -10.65 13.50 -7.26
CA LEU A 215 -9.34 13.92 -6.77
C LEU A 215 -9.23 15.43 -6.51
N ARG A 216 -10.23 16.22 -6.94
CA ARG A 216 -10.16 17.70 -6.98
C ARG A 216 -9.87 18.37 -5.62
N HIS A 217 -10.30 17.75 -4.52
CA HIS A 217 -10.21 18.31 -3.17
C HIS A 217 -9.00 17.80 -2.36
N SER A 218 -8.19 16.92 -2.96
CA SER A 218 -7.00 16.40 -2.31
C SER A 218 -5.80 17.31 -2.61
N ARG A 219 -5.17 17.81 -1.55
CA ARG A 219 -3.93 18.60 -1.64
C ARG A 219 -2.80 17.85 -2.35
N LEU A 220 -2.81 16.52 -2.28
CA LEU A 220 -1.78 15.70 -2.92
C LEU A 220 -1.87 15.72 -4.45
N THR A 221 -3.07 15.94 -4.99
CA THR A 221 -3.38 15.86 -6.42
C THR A 221 -3.71 17.21 -7.04
N GLU A 222 -3.57 18.32 -6.31
CA GLU A 222 -3.96 19.66 -6.75
C GLU A 222 -3.27 20.08 -8.05
N ASP A 223 -1.94 20.03 -8.08
CA ASP A 223 -1.13 20.39 -9.25
C ASP A 223 -1.42 19.46 -10.44
N TRP A 224 -1.50 18.15 -10.17
CA TRP A 224 -1.85 17.16 -11.19
C TRP A 224 -3.24 17.42 -11.77
N TYR A 225 -4.24 17.70 -10.94
CA TYR A 225 -5.62 17.91 -11.36
C TYR A 225 -5.74 19.16 -12.23
N ALA A 226 -5.08 20.26 -11.86
CA ALA A 226 -5.04 21.48 -12.66
C ALA A 226 -4.40 21.25 -14.04
N ALA A 227 -3.29 20.52 -14.09
CA ALA A 227 -2.64 20.15 -15.36
C ALA A 227 -3.50 19.20 -16.20
N PHE A 228 -4.14 18.22 -15.56
CA PHE A 228 -5.03 17.27 -16.20
C PHE A 228 -6.26 17.95 -16.81
N GLN A 229 -6.88 18.90 -16.10
CA GLN A 229 -8.00 19.69 -16.62
C GLN A 229 -7.64 20.44 -17.90
N THR A 230 -6.42 20.98 -17.99
CA THR A 230 -5.94 21.64 -19.20
C THR A 230 -5.82 20.65 -20.36
N ARG A 231 -5.30 19.44 -20.11
CA ARG A 231 -5.14 18.39 -21.13
C ARG A 231 -6.47 17.88 -21.70
N VAL A 232 -7.53 17.81 -20.90
CA VAL A 232 -8.86 17.28 -21.32
C VAL A 232 -9.77 18.33 -21.99
N GLN A 233 -9.30 19.57 -22.11
CA GLN A 233 -9.98 20.67 -22.81
C GLN A 233 -9.43 20.92 -24.21
N LEU A 234 -8.21 20.44 -24.48
CA LEU A 234 -7.57 20.43 -25.80
C LEU A 234 -8.09 19.26 -26.64
#